data_AF-A0A6L3SP89-F1
#
_entry.id   AF-A0A6L3SP89-F1
#
_cell.length_a   1.000
_cell.length_b   1.000
_cell.length_c   1.000
_cell.angle_alpha   90.00
_cell.angle_beta   90.00
_cell.angle_gamma   90.00
#
_symmetry.space_group_name_H-M   'P 1'
#
loop_
_entity.id
_entity.type
_entity.pdbx_description
1 polymer ?
#
loop_
_entity_poly.entity_id
_entity_poly.type
_entity_poly.pdbx_seq_one_letter_code
_entity_poly.pdbx_strand_id
1 'polypeptide(L)'
;MYNPLAFALLALEAQKVIELRLVKLAWGGAEGWDEAQQMVSEKVNALIEASGTLMMGGSTNTVISRYREHVAANTKRLTAIS
;
A
#
# COMPACT_ATOMS: atom_id res chain seq x y z
N MET A 1 -5.42 18.68 13.76
CA MET A 1 -5.08 18.24 15.14
C MET A 1 -4.63 16.79 15.08
N TYR A 2 -3.49 16.46 15.69
CA TYR A 2 -2.96 15.11 15.75
C TYR A 2 -3.85 14.27 16.69
N ASN A 3 -4.48 13.20 16.19
CA ASN A 3 -5.27 12.28 17.02
C ASN A 3 -4.42 11.02 17.28
N PRO A 4 -3.82 10.88 18.47
CA PRO A 4 -2.89 9.79 18.76
C PRO A 4 -3.57 8.40 18.69
N LEU A 5 -4.87 8.32 18.97
CA LEU A 5 -5.62 7.06 18.89
C LEU A 5 -5.88 6.64 17.43
N ALA A 6 -6.20 7.61 16.56
CA ALA A 6 -6.36 7.33 15.13
C ALA A 6 -5.04 6.86 14.49
N PHE A 7 -3.91 7.44 14.91
CA PHE A 7 -2.59 7.00 14.48
C PHE A 7 -2.26 5.59 14.98
N ALA A 8 -2.59 5.26 16.23
CA ALA A 8 -2.39 3.93 16.78
C ALA A 8 -3.24 2.86 16.05
N LEU A 9 -4.49 3.16 15.73
CA LEU A 9 -5.35 2.27 14.93
C LEU A 9 -4.79 2.04 13.52
N LEU A 10 -4.37 3.12 12.84
CA LEU A 10 -3.70 3.01 11.54
C LEU A 10 -2.42 2.18 11.60
N ALA A 11 -1.63 2.33 12.67
CA ALA A 11 -0.42 1.53 12.86
C ALA A 11 -0.73 0.04 13.05
N LEU A 12 -1.78 -0.31 13.82
CA LEU A 12 -2.23 -1.69 13.99
C LEU A 12 -2.76 -2.28 12.68
N GLU A 13 -3.57 -1.53 11.92
CA GLU A 13 -4.07 -1.94 10.60
C GLU A 13 -2.91 -2.18 9.62
N ALA A 14 -1.93 -1.26 9.58
CA ALA A 14 -0.74 -1.41 8.76
C ALA A 14 0.08 -2.64 9.17
N GLN A 15 0.24 -2.87 10.48
CA GLN A 15 0.97 -4.04 10.99
C GLN A 15 0.28 -5.35 10.62
N LYS A 16 -1.06 -5.40 10.62
CA LYS A 16 -1.81 -6.57 10.16
C LYS A 16 -1.61 -6.84 8.66
N VAL A 17 -1.63 -5.80 7.83
CA VAL A 17 -1.37 -5.91 6.39
C VAL A 17 0.05 -6.42 6.11
N ILE A 18 1.04 -5.94 6.86
CA ILE A 18 2.43 -6.39 6.76
C ILE A 18 2.55 -7.87 7.14
N GLU A 19 1.92 -8.29 8.24
CA GLU A 19 1.89 -9.69 8.67
C GLU A 19 1.33 -10.60 7.56
N LEU A 20 0.18 -10.26 6.97
CA LEU A 20 -0.45 -11.06 5.91
C LEU A 20 0.47 -11.22 4.68
N ARG A 21 1.12 -10.14 4.26
CA ARG A 21 2.08 -10.18 3.14
C ARG A 21 3.29 -11.05 3.47
N LEU A 22 3.83 -10.91 4.68
CA LEU A 22 4.97 -11.72 5.13
C LEU A 22 4.61 -13.20 5.22
N VAL A 23 3.41 -13.54 5.68
CA VAL A 23 2.92 -14.93 5.72
C VAL A 23 2.84 -15.51 4.31
N LYS A 24 2.23 -14.81 3.35
CA LYS A 24 2.17 -15.26 1.94
C LYS A 24 3.55 -15.44 1.32
N LEU A 25 4.46 -14.50 1.57
CA LEU A 25 5.85 -14.58 1.08
C LEU A 25 6.60 -15.75 1.72
N ALA A 26 6.41 -15.99 3.03
CA ALA A 26 7.06 -17.08 3.75
C ALA A 26 6.52 -18.46 3.34
N TRP A 27 5.25 -18.56 3.00
CA TRP A 27 4.65 -19.80 2.47
C TRP A 27 5.22 -20.18 1.10
N GLY A 28 5.67 -19.18 0.33
CA GLY A 28 6.27 -19.38 -0.99
C GLY A 28 5.28 -19.95 -2.00
N GLY A 29 5.78 -20.71 -2.98
CA GLY A 29 4.95 -21.25 -4.06
C GLY A 29 4.35 -20.18 -4.97
N ALA A 30 3.44 -20.59 -5.86
CA ALA A 30 2.84 -19.68 -6.84
C ALA A 30 2.17 -18.46 -6.20
N GLU A 31 1.44 -18.65 -5.10
CA GLU A 31 0.75 -17.56 -4.41
C GLU A 31 1.71 -16.55 -3.75
N GLY A 32 2.83 -17.02 -3.18
CA GLY A 32 3.87 -16.14 -2.64
C GLY A 32 4.59 -15.34 -3.74
N TRP A 33 4.86 -15.97 -4.89
CA TRP A 33 5.41 -15.29 -6.07
C TRP A 33 4.44 -14.25 -6.64
N ASP A 34 3.15 -14.58 -6.74
CA ASP A 34 2.11 -13.67 -7.20
C ASP A 34 1.98 -12.46 -6.26
N GLU A 35 1.99 -12.68 -4.94
CA GLU A 35 1.99 -11.58 -3.98
C GLU A 35 3.24 -10.72 -4.15
N ALA A 36 4.44 -11.30 -4.24
CA ALA A 36 5.68 -10.56 -4.46
C ALA A 36 5.62 -9.68 -5.73
N GLN A 37 5.14 -10.24 -6.84
CA GLN A 37 4.99 -9.52 -8.11
C GLN A 37 3.97 -8.38 -7.99
N GLN A 38 2.84 -8.62 -7.31
CA GLN A 38 1.85 -7.58 -7.03
C GLN A 38 2.46 -6.46 -6.18
N MET A 39 3.20 -6.80 -5.11
CA MET A 39 3.85 -5.80 -4.26
C MET A 39 4.83 -4.91 -5.01
N VAL A 40 5.53 -5.45 -6.01
CA VAL A 40 6.47 -4.68 -6.86
C VAL A 40 5.70 -3.82 -7.85
N SER A 41 4.71 -4.39 -8.54
CA SER A 41 3.87 -3.67 -9.50
C SER A 41 3.16 -2.47 -8.85
N GLU A 42 2.62 -2.63 -7.65
CA GLU A 42 2.01 -1.55 -6.85
C GLU A 42 2.99 -0.39 -6.63
N LYS A 43 4.25 -0.68 -6.25
CA LYS A 43 5.28 0.35 -6.03
C LYS A 43 5.70 1.05 -7.31
N VAL A 44 5.87 0.29 -8.39
CA VAL A 44 6.25 0.83 -9.71
C VAL A 44 5.14 1.74 -10.24
N ASN A 45 3.88 1.31 -10.17
CA ASN A 45 2.74 2.11 -10.59
C ASN A 45 2.62 3.40 -9.78
N ALA A 46 2.75 3.32 -8.45
CA ALA A 46 2.73 4.51 -7.59
C ALA A 46 3.88 5.47 -7.92
N LEU A 47 5.07 4.95 -8.25
CA LEU A 47 6.20 5.78 -8.68
C LEU A 47 5.95 6.45 -10.03
N ILE A 48 5.42 5.73 -11.01
CA ILE A 48 5.07 6.27 -12.33
C ILE A 48 4.02 7.36 -12.19
N GLU A 49 2.97 7.12 -11.41
CA GLU A 49 1.90 8.10 -11.18
C GLU A 49 2.42 9.34 -10.43
N ALA A 50 3.23 9.16 -9.39
CA ALA A 50 3.84 10.27 -8.66
C ALA A 50 4.74 11.10 -9.58
N SER A 51 5.59 10.44 -10.37
CA SER A 51 6.51 11.10 -11.32
C SER A 51 5.72 11.85 -12.40
N GLY A 52 4.71 11.22 -13.00
CA GLY A 52 3.83 11.85 -13.98
C GLY A 52 3.07 13.05 -13.39
N THR A 53 2.53 12.92 -12.17
CA THR A 53 1.86 14.01 -11.45
C THR A 53 2.79 15.21 -11.29
N LEU A 54 4.03 14.99 -10.85
CA LEU A 54 5.00 16.07 -10.67
C LEU A 54 5.44 16.69 -12.01
N MET A 55 5.71 15.87 -13.03
CA MET A 55 6.11 16.34 -14.36
C MET A 55 5.02 17.18 -15.04
N MET A 56 3.74 16.89 -14.76
CA MET A 56 2.61 17.67 -15.25
C MET A 56 2.30 18.93 -14.41
N GLY A 57 3.18 19.27 -13.45
CA GLY A 57 3.02 20.46 -12.58
C GLY A 57 2.11 20.23 -11.36
N GLY A 58 1.78 18.99 -11.04
CA GLY A 58 1.04 18.62 -9.84
C GLY A 58 1.85 18.82 -8.55
N SER A 59 1.16 18.93 -7.42
CA SER A 59 1.78 19.18 -6.12
C SER A 59 2.17 17.89 -5.39
N THR A 60 3.12 17.98 -4.46
CA THR A 60 3.43 16.89 -3.51
C THR A 60 2.23 16.47 -2.67
N ASN A 61 1.32 17.41 -2.33
CA ASN A 61 0.08 17.07 -1.64
C ASN A 61 -0.84 16.18 -2.49
N THR A 62 -0.89 16.42 -3.79
CA THR A 62 -1.64 15.58 -4.74
C THR A 62 -1.07 14.17 -4.78
N VAL A 63 0.26 14.04 -4.85
CA VAL A 63 0.95 12.74 -4.79
C VAL A 63 0.62 11.99 -3.50
N ILE A 64 0.69 12.67 -2.35
CA ILE A 64 0.37 12.06 -1.05
C ILE A 64 -1.09 11.63 -0.97
N SER A 65 -2.03 12.43 -1.51
CA SER A 65 -3.46 12.07 -1.56
C SER A 65 -3.69 10.79 -2.37
N ARG A 66 -3.13 10.73 -3.58
CA ARG A 66 -3.22 9.54 -4.45
C ARG A 66 -2.57 8.32 -3.81
N TYR A 67 -1.40 8.49 -3.20
CA TYR A 67 -0.74 7.41 -2.49
C TYR A 67 -1.60 6.83 -1.35
N ARG A 68 -2.33 7.69 -0.62
CA ARG A 68 -3.28 7.24 0.41
C ARG A 68 -4.47 6.45 -0.18
N GLU A 69 -4.98 6.86 -1.33
CA GLU A 69 -6.02 6.11 -2.05
C GLU A 69 -5.54 4.70 -2.41
N HIS A 70 -4.32 4.59 -2.94
CA HIS A 70 -3.70 3.29 -3.25
C HIS A 70 -3.54 2.40 -2.02
N VAL A 71 -3.06 2.96 -0.91
CA VAL A 71 -2.92 2.22 0.36
C VAL A 71 -4.29 1.74 0.87
N ALA A 72 -5.32 2.57 0.80
CA ALA A 72 -6.67 2.18 1.23
C ALA A 72 -7.26 1.05 0.37
N ALA A 73 -7.08 1.12 -0.95
CA ALA A 73 -7.48 0.05 -1.87
C ALA A 73 -6.74 -1.26 -1.58
N ASN A 74 -5.45 -1.16 -1.24
CA ASN A 74 -4.61 -2.28 -0.89
C ASN A 74 -5.08 -3.01 0.37
N THR A 75 -5.29 -2.24 1.44
CA THR A 75 -5.79 -2.74 2.71
C THR A 75 -7.11 -3.49 2.48
N LYS A 76 -8.05 -2.90 1.74
CA LYS A 76 -9.33 -3.54 1.41
C LYS A 76 -9.17 -4.88 0.69
N ARG A 77 -8.25 -4.98 -0.28
CA ARG A 77 -7.96 -6.23 -1.00
C ARG A 77 -7.42 -7.30 -0.07
N LEU A 78 -6.43 -6.95 0.76
CA LEU A 78 -5.77 -7.92 1.63
C LEU A 78 -6.66 -8.38 2.79
N THR A 79 -7.52 -7.51 3.31
CA THR A 79 -8.51 -7.88 4.33
C THR A 79 -9.66 -8.72 3.77
N ALA A 80 -9.99 -8.58 2.48
CA ALA A 80 -11.05 -9.38 1.84
C ALA A 80 -10.60 -10.81 1.47
N ILE A 81 -9.29 -11.07 1.46
CA ILE A 81 -8.69 -12.37 1.19
C ILE A 81 -8.37 -13.13 2.51
N SER A 82 -8.51 -12.46 3.65
CA SER A 82 -8.32 -13.02 5.00
C SER A 82 -9.64 -13.48 5.61
#